data_AF-A0A068NU85-F1
#
_entry.id   AF-A0A068NU85-F1
#
_cell.length_a   1.000
_cell.length_b   1.000
_cell.length_c   1.000
_cell.angle_alpha   90.00
_cell.angle_beta   90.00
_cell.angle_gamma   90.00
#
_symmetry.space_group_name_H-M   'P 1'
#
loop_
_entity.id
_entity.type
_entity.pdbx_description
1 polymer ?
#
loop_
_entity_poly.entity_id
_entity_poly.type
_entity_poly.pdbx_seq_one_letter_code
_entity_poly.pdbx_strand_id
1 'polypeptide(L)'
;MGHFDRYNDGSQNTPRLQIQHSLWSLIGLPMNSPTEWTIAVKLSRVKAAGFEGVECWLSDEDEAERRASLDAEGLRLTLGHHPHTLDDVRATVARAKRLKADFVFAQPLNPFYPIKEAAEFCREARKIANGEGIAFFVETHRNNIPESLNQALELIEYLPEVRFTGDFSHFVVVSEFYGLEYERAVDRLMPVLSRTSHLHGRISNGEQVQVDVGDGSGQTAQFFVRIWTAAMREWRKGAGPGDVFPFASELGPPRYAITLPDGKEFSDRWEQSLIMKRLAEQAWAASA
;
A
#
# COMPACT_ATOMS: atom_id res chain seq x y z
N MET A 1 -9.93 23.90 -7.35
CA MET A 1 -10.26 22.58 -6.75
C MET A 1 -8.95 21.96 -6.32
N GLY A 2 -8.85 21.40 -5.12
CA GLY A 2 -7.62 20.74 -4.66
C GLY A 2 -7.25 19.57 -5.57
N HIS A 3 -5.97 19.44 -5.90
CA HIS A 3 -5.46 18.27 -6.61
C HIS A 3 -5.20 17.15 -5.58
N PHE A 4 -6.17 16.27 -5.38
CA PHE A 4 -6.06 15.11 -4.48
C PHE A 4 -5.30 13.94 -5.12
N ASP A 5 -4.28 14.27 -5.91
CA ASP A 5 -3.42 13.28 -6.56
C ASP A 5 -2.35 12.75 -5.61
N ARG A 6 -2.24 13.36 -4.42
CA ARG A 6 -1.28 13.08 -3.36
C ARG A 6 -1.96 13.28 -2.02
N TYR A 7 -1.40 12.65 -0.99
CA TYR A 7 -1.71 13.01 0.37
C TYR A 7 -0.88 14.24 0.78
N ASN A 8 -1.54 15.28 1.30
CA ASN A 8 -0.91 16.48 1.82
C ASN A 8 -1.32 16.63 3.29
N ASP A 9 -0.35 16.74 4.19
CA ASP A 9 -0.60 16.79 5.64
C ASP A 9 -0.95 18.20 6.15
N GLY A 10 -1.10 19.17 5.24
CA GLY A 10 -1.42 20.56 5.52
C GLY A 10 -0.24 21.38 6.08
N SER A 11 0.93 20.76 6.26
CA SER A 11 2.13 21.46 6.72
C SER A 11 2.79 22.26 5.58
N GLN A 12 3.88 22.97 5.92
CA GLN A 12 4.77 23.61 4.94
C GLN A 12 6.13 22.90 4.88
N ASN A 13 6.20 21.67 5.41
CA ASN A 13 7.41 20.88 5.36
C ASN A 13 7.77 20.53 3.92
N THR A 14 9.05 20.36 3.64
CA THR A 14 9.50 19.82 2.35
C THR A 14 8.91 18.42 2.13
N PRO A 15 8.63 18.02 0.87
CA PRO A 15 8.12 16.69 0.56
C PRO A 15 8.90 15.58 1.26
N ARG A 16 8.21 14.66 1.92
CA ARG A 16 8.83 13.62 2.75
C ARG A 16 8.20 12.24 2.55
N LEU A 17 8.96 11.21 2.90
CA LEU A 17 8.44 9.87 3.10
C LEU A 17 7.71 9.80 4.44
N GLN A 18 6.60 9.06 4.48
CA GLN A 18 5.94 8.64 5.72
C GLN A 18 5.87 7.11 5.73
N ILE A 19 6.53 6.49 6.70
CA ILE A 19 6.52 5.03 6.84
C ILE A 19 5.37 4.60 7.74
N GLN A 20 4.56 3.67 7.25
CA GLN A 20 3.38 3.10 7.88
C GLN A 20 3.51 1.58 8.03
N HIS A 21 2.70 0.99 8.90
CA HIS A 21 2.58 -0.46 9.03
C HIS A 21 1.13 -0.88 8.75
N SER A 22 0.91 -2.01 8.09
CA SER A 22 -0.45 -2.50 7.91
C SER A 22 -0.92 -3.25 9.16
N LEU A 23 -2.08 -2.93 9.71
CA LEU A 23 -2.54 -3.53 10.97
C LEU A 23 -2.90 -5.01 10.81
N TRP A 24 -3.45 -5.39 9.65
CA TRP A 24 -3.75 -6.80 9.35
C TRP A 24 -2.48 -7.66 9.25
N SER A 25 -1.34 -7.07 8.87
CA SER A 25 -0.03 -7.73 8.94
C SER A 25 0.40 -8.08 10.37
N LEU A 26 -0.29 -7.61 11.41
CA LEU A 26 0.00 -7.98 12.79
C LEU A 26 -0.87 -9.11 13.32
N ILE A 27 -1.81 -9.63 12.51
CA ILE A 27 -2.64 -10.77 12.88
C ILE A 27 -1.74 -11.99 13.14
N GLY A 28 -1.99 -12.68 14.25
CA GLY A 28 -1.27 -13.88 14.66
C GLY A 28 0.16 -13.66 15.17
N LEU A 29 0.62 -12.40 15.30
CA LEU A 29 1.95 -12.10 15.85
C LEU A 29 1.93 -11.99 17.38
N PRO A 30 3.01 -12.37 18.10
CA PRO A 30 4.33 -12.73 17.57
C PRO A 30 4.36 -14.10 16.91
N MET A 31 5.29 -14.26 15.96
CA MET A 31 5.44 -15.46 15.13
C MET A 31 5.35 -16.75 15.97
N ASN A 32 4.43 -17.63 15.59
CA ASN A 32 4.23 -18.96 16.18
C ASN A 32 3.95 -18.98 17.70
N SER A 33 3.59 -17.84 18.29
CA SER A 33 3.15 -17.75 19.69
C SER A 33 1.74 -18.34 19.85
N PRO A 34 1.46 -19.06 20.95
CA PRO A 34 0.09 -19.51 21.27
C PRO A 34 -0.84 -18.34 21.63
N THR A 35 -0.29 -17.15 21.90
CA THR A 35 -1.05 -15.96 22.26
C THR A 35 -0.62 -14.80 21.38
N GLU A 36 -1.59 -14.27 20.64
CA GLU A 36 -1.43 -13.08 19.82
C GLU A 36 -1.30 -11.82 20.69
N TRP A 37 -0.53 -10.84 20.21
CA TRP A 37 -0.49 -9.52 20.81
C TRP A 37 -1.88 -8.88 20.84
N THR A 38 -2.22 -8.26 21.96
CA THR A 38 -3.38 -7.38 22.02
C THR A 38 -3.19 -6.18 21.09
N ILE A 39 -4.28 -5.50 20.73
CA ILE A 39 -4.19 -4.31 19.87
C ILE A 39 -3.27 -3.24 20.47
N ALA A 40 -3.36 -2.99 21.77
CA ALA A 40 -2.49 -2.02 22.44
C ALA A 40 -1.00 -2.38 22.27
N VAL A 41 -0.64 -3.66 22.45
CA VAL A 41 0.73 -4.12 22.26
C VAL A 41 1.18 -3.98 20.80
N LYS A 42 0.31 -4.30 19.84
CA LYS A 42 0.59 -4.12 18.41
C LYS A 42 0.90 -2.67 18.06
N LEU A 43 0.04 -1.74 18.45
CA LEU A 43 0.19 -0.32 18.14
C LEU A 43 1.40 0.30 18.86
N SER A 44 1.62 -0.06 20.13
CA SER A 44 2.81 0.37 20.88
C SER A 44 4.11 -0.10 20.22
N ARG A 45 4.16 -1.35 19.73
CA ARG A 45 5.31 -1.87 18.97
C ARG A 45 5.53 -1.13 17.66
N VAL A 46 4.47 -0.89 16.89
CA VAL A 46 4.50 -0.10 15.66
C VAL A 46 5.07 1.30 15.93
N LYS A 47 4.55 1.98 16.96
CA LYS A 47 5.04 3.30 17.34
C LYS A 47 6.51 3.28 17.77
N ALA A 48 6.90 2.33 18.62
CA ALA A 48 8.26 2.18 19.12
C ALA A 48 9.28 1.87 18.00
N ALA A 49 8.86 1.18 16.94
CA ALA A 49 9.69 0.90 15.76
C ALA A 49 9.81 2.11 14.79
N GLY A 50 9.18 3.24 15.12
CA GLY A 50 9.27 4.47 14.34
C GLY A 50 8.36 4.53 13.13
N PHE A 51 7.32 3.69 13.06
CA PHE A 51 6.24 3.88 12.11
C PHE A 51 5.36 5.06 12.54
N GLU A 52 4.90 5.84 11.57
CA GLU A 52 4.12 7.07 11.81
C GLU A 52 2.61 6.83 11.76
N GLY A 53 2.17 5.74 11.15
CA GLY A 53 0.76 5.42 11.02
C GLY A 53 0.51 3.96 10.70
N VAL A 54 -0.77 3.61 10.66
CA VAL A 54 -1.21 2.29 10.25
C VAL A 54 -2.28 2.35 9.18
N GLU A 55 -2.28 1.29 8.38
CA GLU A 55 -3.34 1.01 7.45
C GLU A 55 -4.31 0.00 8.04
N CYS A 56 -5.60 0.30 7.94
CA CYS A 56 -6.65 -0.52 8.54
C CYS A 56 -7.78 -0.79 7.56
N TRP A 57 -8.34 -1.98 7.71
CA TRP A 57 -9.65 -2.33 7.23
C TRP A 57 -10.58 -2.33 8.45
N LEU A 58 -11.57 -1.45 8.46
CA LEU A 58 -12.45 -1.26 9.61
C LEU A 58 -13.91 -1.51 9.25
N SER A 59 -14.65 -2.05 10.21
CA SER A 59 -16.10 -2.15 10.19
C SER A 59 -16.71 -1.11 11.14
N ASP A 60 -18.03 -0.97 11.11
CA ASP A 60 -18.72 -0.11 12.07
C ASP A 60 -18.59 -0.60 13.52
N GLU A 61 -18.31 -1.90 13.72
CA GLU A 61 -18.20 -2.51 15.05
C GLU A 61 -16.89 -2.15 15.75
N ASP A 62 -15.79 -1.99 14.99
CA ASP A 62 -14.45 -1.81 15.56
C ASP A 62 -13.86 -0.41 15.37
N GLU A 63 -14.51 0.47 14.59
CA GLU A 63 -13.93 1.77 14.23
C GLU A 63 -13.68 2.71 15.42
N ALA A 64 -14.58 2.75 16.39
CA ALA A 64 -14.47 3.67 17.53
C ALA A 64 -13.33 3.26 18.47
N GLU A 65 -13.25 1.98 18.83
CA GLU A 65 -12.17 1.42 19.64
C GLU A 65 -10.83 1.57 18.92
N ARG A 66 -10.79 1.30 17.61
CA ARG A 66 -9.56 1.43 16.84
C ARG A 66 -9.08 2.87 16.79
N ARG A 67 -9.96 3.82 16.48
CA ARG A 67 -9.59 5.24 16.42
C ARG A 67 -9.05 5.74 17.76
N ALA A 68 -9.70 5.38 18.87
CA ALA A 68 -9.22 5.72 20.21
C ALA A 68 -7.84 5.14 20.50
N SER A 69 -7.61 3.87 20.13
CA SER A 69 -6.31 3.21 20.31
C SER A 69 -5.19 3.86 19.50
N LEU A 70 -5.48 4.29 18.27
CA LEU A 70 -4.53 5.00 17.42
C LEU A 70 -4.22 6.41 17.93
N ASP A 71 -5.23 7.11 18.44
CA ASP A 71 -5.05 8.43 19.04
C ASP A 71 -4.17 8.36 20.30
N ALA A 72 -4.37 7.32 21.13
CA ALA A 72 -3.57 7.10 22.33
C ALA A 72 -2.08 6.92 22.04
N GLU A 73 -1.74 6.26 20.92
CA GLU A 73 -0.35 6.05 20.48
C GLU A 73 0.19 7.17 19.56
N GLY A 74 -0.66 8.13 19.18
CA GLY A 74 -0.31 9.17 18.21
C GLY A 74 0.09 8.59 16.84
N LEU A 75 -0.69 7.62 16.36
CA LEU A 75 -0.53 6.98 15.06
C LEU A 75 -1.57 7.52 14.07
N ARG A 76 -1.09 7.78 12.85
CA ARG A 76 -1.94 8.18 11.72
C ARG A 76 -2.74 7.00 11.19
N LEU A 77 -3.84 7.28 10.48
CA LEU A 77 -4.75 6.26 9.96
C LEU A 77 -4.89 6.41 8.44
N THR A 78 -4.67 5.31 7.73
CA THR A 78 -5.08 5.11 6.34
C THR A 78 -6.16 4.03 6.30
N LEU A 79 -7.18 4.20 5.45
CA LEU A 79 -8.22 3.17 5.28
C LEU A 79 -8.05 2.43 3.96
N GLY A 80 -7.97 1.11 4.05
CA GLY A 80 -8.12 0.19 2.92
C GLY A 80 -9.60 -0.12 2.68
N HIS A 81 -9.95 -0.38 1.42
CA HIS A 81 -11.33 -0.70 1.04
C HIS A 81 -11.43 -1.61 -0.21
N HIS A 82 -12.46 -2.44 -0.29
CA HIS A 82 -12.70 -3.37 -1.40
C HIS A 82 -14.08 -3.08 -2.01
N PRO A 83 -14.22 -1.96 -2.73
CA PRO A 83 -15.52 -1.54 -3.23
C PRO A 83 -15.97 -2.38 -4.44
N HIS A 84 -17.24 -2.79 -4.44
CA HIS A 84 -17.92 -3.31 -5.63
C HIS A 84 -18.95 -2.34 -6.20
N THR A 85 -19.40 -1.37 -5.40
CA THR A 85 -20.38 -0.35 -5.76
C THR A 85 -19.92 1.03 -5.33
N LEU A 86 -20.52 2.08 -5.91
CA LEU A 86 -20.23 3.45 -5.50
C LEU A 86 -20.76 3.75 -4.09
N ASP A 87 -21.75 3.00 -3.59
CA ASP A 87 -22.25 3.16 -2.24
C ASP A 87 -21.26 2.63 -1.20
N ASP A 88 -20.54 1.55 -1.52
CA ASP A 88 -19.39 1.11 -0.72
C ASP A 88 -18.34 2.23 -0.61
N VAL A 89 -18.06 2.91 -1.73
CA VAL A 89 -17.13 4.04 -1.76
C VAL A 89 -17.63 5.18 -0.88
N ARG A 90 -18.91 5.57 -0.98
CA ARG A 90 -19.51 6.63 -0.13
C ARG A 90 -19.42 6.27 1.35
N ALA A 91 -19.72 5.03 1.72
CA ALA A 91 -19.65 4.56 3.10
C ALA A 91 -18.22 4.66 3.65
N THR A 92 -17.24 4.21 2.88
CA THR A 92 -15.82 4.27 3.27
C THR A 92 -15.30 5.70 3.33
N VAL A 93 -15.66 6.57 2.38
CA VAL A 93 -15.27 7.99 2.41
C VAL A 93 -15.89 8.71 3.61
N ALA A 94 -17.16 8.43 3.93
CA ALA A 94 -17.82 8.96 5.12
C ALA A 94 -17.12 8.47 6.41
N ARG A 95 -16.69 7.20 6.45
CA ARG A 95 -15.86 6.66 7.55
C ARG A 95 -14.50 7.35 7.63
N ALA A 96 -13.79 7.50 6.51
CA ALA A 96 -12.50 8.18 6.43
C ALA A 96 -12.59 9.60 7.00
N LYS A 97 -13.61 10.37 6.61
CA LYS A 97 -13.85 11.71 7.12
C LYS A 97 -14.16 11.71 8.62
N ARG A 98 -15.03 10.81 9.08
CA ARG A 98 -15.40 10.67 10.49
C ARG A 98 -14.20 10.31 11.38
N LEU A 99 -13.34 9.42 10.91
CA LEU A 99 -12.17 8.91 11.64
C LEU A 99 -10.89 9.73 11.37
N LYS A 100 -10.98 10.79 10.57
CA LYS A 100 -9.86 11.63 10.14
C LYS A 100 -8.71 10.81 9.56
N ALA A 101 -9.04 9.88 8.67
CA ALA A 101 -8.05 9.15 7.90
C ALA A 101 -7.34 10.08 6.90
N ASP A 102 -6.07 9.82 6.66
CA ASP A 102 -5.22 10.62 5.77
C ASP A 102 -5.68 10.52 4.31
N PHE A 103 -5.96 9.30 3.87
CA PHE A 103 -6.45 8.97 2.54
C PHE A 103 -7.11 7.58 2.55
N VAL A 104 -7.69 7.21 1.41
CA VAL A 104 -8.23 5.86 1.15
C VAL A 104 -7.45 5.22 0.00
N PHE A 105 -7.03 3.98 0.18
CA PHE A 105 -6.69 3.11 -0.94
C PHE A 105 -7.78 2.07 -1.15
N ALA A 106 -7.94 1.63 -2.39
CA ALA A 106 -8.99 0.69 -2.75
C ALA A 106 -8.47 -0.44 -3.63
N GLN A 107 -8.99 -1.64 -3.39
CA GLN A 107 -8.91 -2.81 -4.24
C GLN A 107 -10.26 -2.97 -4.95
N PRO A 108 -10.53 -2.23 -6.04
CA PRO A 108 -11.86 -2.14 -6.62
C PRO A 108 -12.17 -3.34 -7.51
N LEU A 109 -13.44 -3.75 -7.45
CA LEU A 109 -14.04 -4.73 -8.36
C LEU A 109 -13.28 -6.08 -8.40
N ASN A 110 -13.83 -7.06 -9.11
CA ASN A 110 -13.09 -8.30 -9.37
C ASN A 110 -12.32 -8.18 -10.70
N PRO A 111 -11.31 -9.01 -10.97
CA PRO A 111 -10.41 -8.84 -12.11
C PRO A 111 -11.06 -9.15 -13.46
N PHE A 112 -12.27 -9.71 -13.46
CA PHE A 112 -13.01 -10.09 -14.67
C PHE A 112 -13.93 -8.98 -15.19
N TYR A 113 -13.99 -7.82 -14.52
CA TYR A 113 -14.71 -6.66 -15.03
C TYR A 113 -13.99 -6.07 -16.27
N PRO A 114 -14.73 -5.60 -17.29
CA PRO A 114 -14.13 -4.87 -18.40
C PRO A 114 -13.39 -3.61 -17.91
N ILE A 115 -12.14 -3.42 -18.34
CA ILE A 115 -11.29 -2.33 -17.85
C ILE A 115 -11.90 -0.94 -18.13
N LYS A 116 -12.59 -0.78 -19.26
CA LYS A 116 -13.33 0.45 -19.56
C LYS A 116 -14.39 0.77 -18.49
N GLU A 117 -15.17 -0.21 -18.05
CA GLU A 117 -16.20 -0.03 -17.01
C GLU A 117 -15.54 0.21 -15.65
N ALA A 118 -14.45 -0.50 -15.35
CA ALA A 118 -13.67 -0.28 -14.14
C ALA A 118 -13.04 1.13 -14.10
N ALA A 119 -12.65 1.68 -15.25
CA ALA A 119 -12.16 3.05 -15.36
C ALA A 119 -13.25 4.08 -15.05
N GLU A 120 -14.49 3.86 -15.55
CA GLU A 120 -15.65 4.68 -15.20
C GLU A 120 -15.97 4.61 -13.70
N PHE A 121 -15.92 3.40 -13.12
CA PHE A 121 -16.08 3.19 -11.69
C PHE A 121 -15.03 3.97 -10.88
N CYS A 122 -13.74 3.80 -11.19
CA CYS A 122 -12.64 4.46 -10.48
C CYS A 122 -12.69 5.99 -10.62
N ARG A 123 -13.13 6.49 -11.78
CA ARG A 123 -13.33 7.92 -12.03
C ARG A 123 -14.37 8.51 -11.08
N GLU A 124 -15.54 7.89 -10.97
CA GLU A 124 -16.59 8.36 -10.08
C GLU A 124 -16.24 8.15 -8.61
N ALA A 125 -15.58 7.04 -8.26
CA ALA A 125 -15.08 6.80 -6.90
C ALA A 125 -14.10 7.91 -6.45
N ARG A 126 -13.13 8.25 -7.30
CA ARG A 126 -12.19 9.37 -7.05
C ARG A 126 -12.93 10.70 -6.93
N LYS A 127 -13.94 10.96 -7.75
CA LYS A 127 -14.75 12.19 -7.66
C LYS A 127 -15.50 12.29 -6.34
N ILE A 128 -16.09 11.19 -5.85
CA ILE A 128 -16.76 11.12 -4.54
C ILE A 128 -15.77 11.45 -3.42
N ALA A 129 -14.62 10.77 -3.39
CA ALA A 129 -13.61 10.98 -2.35
C ALA A 129 -13.05 12.41 -2.36
N ASN A 130 -12.68 12.92 -3.54
CA ASN A 130 -12.15 14.27 -3.69
C ASN A 130 -13.16 15.36 -3.30
N GLY A 131 -14.46 15.12 -3.54
CA GLY A 131 -15.53 16.01 -3.12
C GLY A 131 -15.61 16.18 -1.60
N GLU A 132 -15.16 15.17 -0.85
CA GLU A 132 -15.10 15.16 0.61
C GLU A 132 -13.70 15.52 1.17
N GLY A 133 -12.75 15.86 0.29
CA GLY A 133 -11.39 16.22 0.68
C GLY A 133 -10.47 15.02 0.96
N ILE A 134 -10.82 13.83 0.50
CA ILE A 134 -10.08 12.59 0.74
C ILE A 134 -9.41 12.14 -0.56
N ALA A 135 -8.10 11.89 -0.52
CA ALA A 135 -7.41 11.28 -1.66
C ALA A 135 -7.80 9.79 -1.79
N PHE A 136 -7.97 9.33 -3.03
CA PHE A 136 -8.37 7.98 -3.36
C PHE A 136 -7.39 7.35 -4.34
N PHE A 137 -6.75 6.26 -3.93
CA PHE A 137 -5.74 5.56 -4.72
C PHE A 137 -6.21 4.14 -5.06
N VAL A 138 -6.06 3.74 -6.32
CA VAL A 138 -6.39 2.39 -6.79
C VAL A 138 -5.19 1.49 -6.53
N GLU A 139 -5.36 0.38 -5.84
CA GLU A 139 -4.29 -0.56 -5.57
C GLU A 139 -4.06 -1.50 -6.76
N THR A 140 -2.79 -1.70 -7.11
CA THR A 140 -2.40 -2.79 -8.00
C THR A 140 -2.44 -4.11 -7.23
N HIS A 141 -3.45 -4.95 -7.46
CA HIS A 141 -3.68 -6.12 -6.61
C HIS A 141 -4.21 -7.29 -7.42
N ARG A 142 -3.57 -8.46 -7.32
CA ARG A 142 -4.07 -9.68 -7.96
C ARG A 142 -5.43 -10.03 -7.36
N ASN A 143 -6.38 -10.59 -8.13
CA ASN A 143 -7.77 -10.79 -7.69
C ASN A 143 -8.62 -9.50 -7.59
N ASN A 144 -8.12 -8.37 -8.08
CA ASN A 144 -8.82 -7.09 -8.17
C ASN A 144 -8.37 -6.32 -9.44
N ILE A 145 -9.07 -5.25 -9.81
CA ILE A 145 -8.59 -4.40 -10.91
C ILE A 145 -7.68 -3.29 -10.38
N PRO A 146 -6.51 -3.05 -10.99
CA PRO A 146 -5.87 -3.86 -12.03
C PRO A 146 -5.05 -5.02 -11.43
N GLU A 147 -5.22 -6.22 -12.00
CA GLU A 147 -4.53 -7.43 -11.51
C GLU A 147 -3.13 -7.62 -12.13
N SER A 148 -2.94 -7.04 -13.32
CA SER A 148 -1.74 -7.18 -14.14
C SER A 148 -1.27 -5.83 -14.69
N LEU A 149 -0.01 -5.78 -15.15
CA LEU A 149 0.51 -4.60 -15.82
C LEU A 149 -0.31 -4.24 -17.06
N ASN A 150 -0.74 -5.21 -17.86
CA ASN A 150 -1.54 -4.94 -19.06
C ASN A 150 -2.88 -4.26 -18.72
N GLN A 151 -3.59 -4.78 -17.70
CA GLN A 151 -4.81 -4.14 -17.21
C GLN A 151 -4.56 -2.73 -16.67
N ALA A 152 -3.43 -2.51 -15.97
CA ALA A 152 -3.08 -1.19 -15.48
C ALA A 152 -2.77 -0.20 -16.61
N LEU A 153 -2.11 -0.65 -17.69
CA LEU A 153 -1.86 0.18 -18.86
C LEU A 153 -3.16 0.56 -19.57
N GLU A 154 -4.06 -0.40 -19.77
CA GLU A 154 -5.39 -0.15 -20.35
C GLU A 154 -6.23 0.78 -19.44
N LEU A 155 -6.16 0.61 -18.12
CA LEU A 155 -6.82 1.50 -17.17
C LEU A 155 -6.27 2.93 -17.29
N ILE A 156 -4.96 3.10 -17.48
CA ILE A 156 -4.34 4.42 -17.71
C ILE A 156 -4.82 5.03 -19.03
N GLU A 157 -5.07 4.24 -20.08
CA GLU A 157 -5.62 4.76 -21.34
C GLU A 157 -7.03 5.35 -21.14
N TYR A 158 -7.88 4.66 -20.38
CA TYR A 158 -9.25 5.13 -20.09
C TYR A 158 -9.34 6.15 -18.94
N LEU A 159 -8.38 6.17 -18.02
CA LEU A 159 -8.29 7.06 -16.86
C LEU A 159 -6.85 7.57 -16.67
N PRO A 160 -6.37 8.49 -17.52
CA PRO A 160 -4.98 8.96 -17.49
C PRO A 160 -4.53 9.58 -16.17
N GLU A 161 -5.46 10.12 -15.40
CA GLU A 161 -5.25 10.74 -14.10
C GLU A 161 -5.40 9.79 -12.90
N VAL A 162 -5.54 8.47 -13.14
CA VAL A 162 -5.54 7.47 -12.07
C VAL A 162 -4.28 7.62 -11.20
N ARG A 163 -4.47 7.44 -9.89
CA ARG A 163 -3.38 7.43 -8.91
C ARG A 163 -3.38 6.08 -8.21
N PHE A 164 -2.20 5.48 -8.10
CA PHE A 164 -2.06 4.12 -7.59
C PHE A 164 -1.52 4.06 -6.16
N THR A 165 -2.02 3.07 -5.44
CA THR A 165 -1.25 2.36 -4.41
C THR A 165 -0.50 1.24 -5.12
N GLY A 166 0.81 1.37 -5.22
CA GLY A 166 1.64 0.37 -5.88
C GLY A 166 2.02 -0.75 -4.92
N ASP A 167 1.36 -1.89 -5.03
CA ASP A 167 1.90 -3.17 -4.55
C ASP A 167 2.37 -3.99 -5.77
N PHE A 168 3.65 -3.82 -6.10
CA PHE A 168 4.22 -4.44 -7.29
C PHE A 168 4.52 -5.92 -7.12
N SER A 169 4.39 -6.48 -5.91
CA SER A 169 4.54 -7.92 -5.70
C SER A 169 3.49 -8.71 -6.49
N HIS A 170 2.29 -8.15 -6.65
CA HIS A 170 1.21 -8.73 -7.45
C HIS A 170 1.53 -8.75 -8.94
N PHE A 171 2.09 -7.67 -9.49
CA PHE A 171 2.48 -7.66 -10.90
C PHE A 171 3.66 -8.57 -11.17
N VAL A 172 4.64 -8.61 -10.25
CA VAL A 172 5.79 -9.50 -10.37
C VAL A 172 5.37 -10.97 -10.37
N VAL A 173 4.44 -11.38 -9.49
CA VAL A 173 3.97 -12.78 -9.47
C VAL A 173 3.05 -13.12 -10.65
N VAL A 174 2.30 -12.16 -11.19
CA VAL A 174 1.42 -12.39 -12.35
C VAL A 174 2.21 -12.42 -13.68
N SER A 175 3.31 -11.68 -13.78
CA SER A 175 4.09 -11.52 -15.01
C SER A 175 5.48 -12.17 -14.97
N GLU A 176 5.81 -12.88 -13.89
CA GLU A 176 7.12 -13.54 -13.67
C GLU A 176 8.33 -12.63 -13.95
N PHE A 177 8.39 -11.45 -13.32
CA PHE A 177 9.57 -10.58 -13.43
C PHE A 177 10.65 -11.00 -12.42
N TYR A 178 11.79 -11.49 -12.91
CA TYR A 178 12.93 -11.87 -12.06
C TYR A 178 13.90 -10.71 -11.78
N GLY A 179 13.61 -9.52 -12.32
CA GLY A 179 14.43 -8.32 -12.15
C GLY A 179 15.68 -8.33 -13.04
N LEU A 180 15.65 -9.12 -14.10
CA LEU A 180 16.73 -9.28 -15.08
C LEU A 180 16.72 -8.08 -16.04
N GLU A 181 17.90 -7.63 -16.46
CA GLU A 181 18.03 -6.41 -17.27
C GLU A 181 17.25 -6.49 -18.59
N TYR A 182 17.27 -7.65 -19.25
CA TYR A 182 16.58 -7.85 -20.53
C TYR A 182 15.04 -7.79 -20.41
N GLU A 183 14.47 -8.02 -19.22
CA GLU A 183 13.03 -7.91 -18.98
C GLU A 183 12.58 -6.45 -19.10
N ARG A 184 13.51 -5.53 -18.80
CA ARG A 184 13.27 -4.07 -18.72
C ARG A 184 12.07 -3.75 -17.84
N ALA A 185 11.92 -4.47 -16.73
CA ALA A 185 10.73 -4.42 -15.88
C ALA A 185 10.40 -3.00 -15.40
N VAL A 186 11.41 -2.23 -14.95
CA VAL A 186 11.21 -0.83 -14.50
C VAL A 186 10.70 0.06 -15.64
N ASP A 187 11.24 -0.07 -16.86
CA ASP A 187 10.78 0.71 -18.02
C ASP A 187 9.32 0.40 -18.35
N ARG A 188 8.95 -0.89 -18.31
CA ARG A 188 7.57 -1.35 -18.56
C ARG A 188 6.60 -0.88 -17.49
N LEU A 189 7.04 -0.84 -16.24
CA LEU A 189 6.23 -0.37 -15.09
C LEU A 189 6.10 1.15 -15.06
N MET A 190 6.96 1.91 -15.74
CA MET A 190 7.07 3.37 -15.62
C MET A 190 5.73 4.14 -15.76
N PRO A 191 4.80 3.77 -16.67
CA PRO A 191 3.48 4.41 -16.73
C PRO A 191 2.68 4.31 -15.42
N VAL A 192 2.84 3.21 -14.68
CA VAL A 192 2.23 2.98 -13.36
C VAL A 192 3.06 3.64 -12.24
N LEU A 193 4.40 3.52 -12.29
CA LEU A 193 5.29 4.12 -11.28
C LEU A 193 5.13 5.64 -11.20
N SER A 194 5.05 6.32 -12.35
CA SER A 194 4.81 7.77 -12.41
C SER A 194 3.43 8.20 -11.88
N ARG A 195 2.50 7.26 -11.77
CA ARG A 195 1.15 7.44 -11.23
C ARG A 195 0.98 6.97 -9.79
N THR A 196 2.05 6.47 -9.18
CA THR A 196 2.01 5.95 -7.81
C THR A 196 2.08 7.09 -6.80
N SER A 197 1.19 7.06 -5.80
CA SER A 197 1.12 8.05 -4.70
C SER A 197 1.31 7.44 -3.33
N HIS A 198 1.20 6.12 -3.27
CA HIS A 198 1.37 5.30 -2.07
C HIS A 198 1.97 3.95 -2.49
N LEU A 199 2.78 3.32 -1.63
CA LEU A 199 3.39 2.01 -1.90
C LEU A 199 3.11 1.03 -0.78
N HIS A 200 2.85 -0.22 -1.16
CA HIS A 200 2.98 -1.37 -0.27
C HIS A 200 4.35 -2.03 -0.48
N GLY A 201 4.95 -2.46 0.63
CA GLY A 201 6.32 -2.93 0.72
C GLY A 201 6.50 -4.43 0.49
N ARG A 202 5.44 -5.16 0.14
CA ARG A 202 5.54 -6.59 -0.13
C ARG A 202 6.52 -6.86 -1.28
N ILE A 203 7.30 -7.93 -1.13
CA ILE A 203 8.27 -8.38 -2.13
C ILE A 203 7.91 -9.79 -2.59
N SER A 204 7.87 -9.94 -3.92
CA SER A 204 7.70 -11.21 -4.62
C SER A 204 9.03 -11.64 -5.24
N ASN A 205 9.25 -12.95 -5.37
CA ASN A 205 10.38 -13.51 -6.13
C ASN A 205 9.98 -13.97 -7.55
N GLY A 206 8.78 -13.62 -8.01
CA GLY A 206 8.20 -14.08 -9.28
C GLY A 206 7.29 -15.30 -9.11
N GLU A 207 7.56 -16.16 -8.12
CA GLU A 207 6.83 -17.42 -7.91
C GLU A 207 5.87 -17.34 -6.71
N GLN A 208 6.27 -16.60 -5.68
CA GLN A 208 5.50 -16.36 -4.47
C GLN A 208 5.35 -14.85 -4.31
N VAL A 209 4.12 -14.39 -4.05
CA VAL A 209 3.84 -12.96 -3.90
C VAL A 209 4.54 -12.34 -2.71
N GLN A 210 4.86 -13.14 -1.70
CA GLN A 210 5.45 -12.71 -0.45
C GLN A 210 6.54 -13.71 -0.07
N VAL A 211 7.76 -13.22 0.06
CA VAL A 211 8.91 -14.03 0.46
C VAL A 211 9.67 -13.36 1.60
N ASP A 212 10.37 -14.16 2.40
CA ASP A 212 11.44 -13.66 3.27
C ASP A 212 12.63 -13.26 2.40
N VAL A 213 13.13 -12.03 2.58
CA VAL A 213 14.26 -11.49 1.81
C VAL A 213 15.56 -11.42 2.60
N GLY A 214 15.63 -12.11 3.75
CA GLY A 214 16.76 -12.08 4.66
C GLY A 214 17.01 -10.67 5.15
N ASP A 215 18.26 -10.20 5.07
CA ASP A 215 18.62 -8.83 5.41
C ASP A 215 18.34 -7.83 4.28
N GLY A 216 17.61 -8.20 3.23
CA GLY A 216 17.27 -7.32 2.11
C GLY A 216 18.44 -6.95 1.19
N SER A 217 19.65 -7.49 1.38
CA SER A 217 20.79 -7.25 0.49
C SER A 217 20.74 -8.05 -0.82
N GLY A 218 19.92 -9.10 -0.86
CA GLY A 218 19.76 -9.98 -2.00
C GLY A 218 19.15 -9.30 -3.24
N GLN A 219 19.39 -9.89 -4.42
CA GLN A 219 18.98 -9.33 -5.70
C GLN A 219 17.47 -9.06 -5.80
N THR A 220 16.64 -9.97 -5.28
CA THR A 220 15.17 -9.82 -5.26
C THR A 220 14.74 -8.56 -4.50
N ALA A 221 15.27 -8.34 -3.29
CA ALA A 221 14.94 -7.14 -2.53
C ALA A 221 15.47 -5.87 -3.19
N GLN A 222 16.70 -5.91 -3.70
CA GLN A 222 17.29 -4.76 -4.38
C GLN A 222 16.59 -4.44 -5.73
N PHE A 223 15.92 -5.41 -6.35
CA PHE A 223 15.04 -5.15 -7.48
C PHE A 223 13.82 -4.31 -7.08
N PHE A 224 13.16 -4.65 -5.98
CA PHE A 224 12.05 -3.84 -5.45
C PHE A 224 12.49 -2.45 -5.01
N VAL A 225 13.68 -2.32 -4.40
CA VAL A 225 14.27 -1.00 -4.10
C VAL A 225 14.40 -0.16 -5.37
N ARG A 226 14.81 -0.73 -6.52
CA ARG A 226 14.86 0.01 -7.81
C ARG A 226 13.48 0.46 -8.27
N ILE A 227 12.46 -0.39 -8.15
CA ILE A 227 11.06 -0.06 -8.49
C ILE A 227 10.57 1.09 -7.61
N TRP A 228 10.71 0.97 -6.28
CA TRP A 228 10.28 1.99 -5.33
C TRP A 228 11.02 3.31 -5.53
N THR A 229 12.34 3.26 -5.77
CA THR A 229 13.17 4.44 -6.08
C THR A 229 12.63 5.19 -7.29
N ALA A 230 12.29 4.46 -8.37
CA ALA A 230 11.73 5.06 -9.58
C ALA A 230 10.37 5.71 -9.33
N ALA A 231 9.44 5.03 -8.63
CA ALA A 231 8.13 5.60 -8.27
C ALA A 231 8.27 6.87 -7.41
N MET A 232 9.10 6.83 -6.36
CA MET A 232 9.37 7.96 -5.48
C MET A 232 10.00 9.14 -6.23
N ARG A 233 10.93 8.87 -7.16
CA ARG A 233 11.56 9.89 -8.00
C ARG A 233 10.57 10.60 -8.91
N GLU A 234 9.70 9.84 -9.59
CA GLU A 234 8.65 10.43 -10.43
C GLU A 234 7.66 11.24 -9.60
N TRP A 235 7.28 10.75 -8.43
CA TRP A 235 6.37 11.49 -7.53
C TRP A 235 6.95 12.84 -7.09
N ARG A 236 8.25 12.89 -6.75
CA ARG A 236 8.96 14.10 -6.30
C ARG A 236 8.92 15.23 -7.34
N LYS A 237 8.92 14.91 -8.64
CA LYS A 237 8.95 15.93 -9.72
C LYS A 237 7.78 16.93 -9.64
N GLY A 238 6.66 16.53 -9.05
CA GLY A 238 5.49 17.38 -8.86
C GLY A 238 5.05 17.55 -7.42
N ALA A 239 5.88 17.18 -6.44
CA ALA A 239 5.55 17.30 -5.02
C ALA A 239 5.90 18.70 -4.50
N GLY A 240 5.00 19.28 -3.69
CA GLY A 240 5.14 20.59 -3.08
C GLY A 240 5.15 20.56 -1.54
N PRO A 241 5.20 21.73 -0.88
CA PRO A 241 5.15 21.80 0.58
C PRO A 241 3.93 21.07 1.17
N GLY A 242 4.17 20.28 2.21
CA GLY A 242 3.16 19.46 2.90
C GLY A 242 2.83 18.14 2.21
N ASP A 243 3.32 17.88 0.99
CA ASP A 243 3.07 16.60 0.34
C ASP A 243 3.87 15.47 1.01
N VAL A 244 3.19 14.35 1.21
CA VAL A 244 3.75 13.17 1.86
C VAL A 244 3.62 11.98 0.92
N PHE A 245 4.69 11.22 0.77
CA PHE A 245 4.69 9.92 0.09
C PHE A 245 4.55 8.81 1.13
N PRO A 246 3.39 8.17 1.28
CA PRO A 246 3.21 7.12 2.26
C PRO A 246 3.75 5.79 1.73
N PHE A 247 4.36 4.99 2.59
CA PHE A 247 4.81 3.62 2.29
C PHE A 247 4.41 2.71 3.45
N ALA A 248 3.74 1.58 3.18
CA ALA A 248 3.36 0.61 4.20
C ALA A 248 4.12 -0.70 4.02
N SER A 249 4.72 -1.27 5.07
CA SER A 249 5.49 -2.54 4.95
C SER A 249 4.64 -3.73 4.45
N GLU A 250 3.37 -3.78 4.86
CA GLU A 250 2.32 -4.62 4.25
C GLU A 250 2.69 -6.10 3.98
N LEU A 251 2.95 -6.89 5.03
CA LEU A 251 3.22 -8.33 4.95
C LEU A 251 2.07 -9.16 5.53
N GLY A 252 1.29 -9.80 4.67
CA GLY A 252 0.09 -10.52 5.06
C GLY A 252 0.37 -11.74 5.96
N PRO A 253 -0.52 -12.07 6.91
CA PRO A 253 -0.51 -13.31 7.66
C PRO A 253 -0.80 -14.52 6.75
N PRO A 254 -0.67 -15.76 7.24
CA PRO A 254 -1.10 -16.94 6.52
C PRO A 254 -2.51 -16.74 5.91
N ARG A 255 -2.72 -16.99 4.61
CA ARG A 255 -1.89 -17.76 3.66
C ARG A 255 -0.90 -16.94 2.81
N TYR A 256 -0.73 -15.64 3.06
CA TYR A 256 0.34 -14.86 2.40
C TYR A 256 1.72 -15.26 2.94
N ALA A 257 1.84 -15.35 4.26
CA ALA A 257 3.02 -15.89 4.91
C ALA A 257 3.17 -17.37 4.54
N ILE A 258 4.37 -17.78 4.12
CA ILE A 258 4.68 -19.18 3.86
C ILE A 258 4.65 -19.92 5.19
N THR A 259 3.93 -21.03 5.24
CA THR A 259 3.84 -21.90 6.41
C THR A 259 4.48 -23.26 6.17
N LEU A 260 5.07 -23.83 7.21
CA LEU A 260 5.45 -25.24 7.26
C LEU A 260 4.21 -26.16 7.25
N PRO A 261 4.37 -27.47 7.01
CA PRO A 261 3.25 -28.42 7.04
C PRO A 261 2.47 -28.46 8.36
N ASP A 262 3.09 -28.06 9.48
CA ASP A 262 2.43 -27.95 10.79
C ASP A 262 1.66 -26.62 10.98
N GLY A 263 1.59 -25.78 9.94
CA GLY A 263 0.88 -24.51 9.93
C GLY A 263 1.65 -23.34 10.55
N LYS A 264 2.85 -23.58 11.08
CA LYS A 264 3.70 -22.50 11.60
C LYS A 264 4.26 -21.65 10.47
N GLU A 265 4.33 -20.35 10.71
CA GLU A 265 5.00 -19.44 9.79
C GLU A 265 6.48 -19.83 9.65
N PHE A 266 6.99 -19.75 8.43
CA PHE A 266 8.39 -20.06 8.11
C PHE A 266 9.33 -18.90 8.49
N SER A 267 8.87 -17.65 8.39
CA SER A 267 9.65 -16.44 8.65
C SER A 267 8.93 -15.48 9.59
N ASP A 268 9.69 -14.65 10.31
CA ASP A 268 9.13 -13.65 11.22
C ASP A 268 8.72 -12.40 10.43
N ARG A 269 7.41 -12.24 10.21
CA ARG A 269 6.86 -11.08 9.51
C ARG A 269 7.05 -9.77 10.26
N TRP A 270 7.18 -9.77 11.58
CA TRP A 270 7.52 -8.54 12.31
C TRP A 270 8.92 -8.06 11.91
N GLU A 271 9.92 -8.94 11.98
CA GLU A 271 11.29 -8.60 11.60
C GLU A 271 11.40 -8.21 10.11
N GLN A 272 10.74 -8.95 9.22
CA GLN A 272 10.68 -8.60 7.80
C GLN A 272 10.01 -7.23 7.56
N SER A 273 9.02 -6.83 8.36
CA SER A 273 8.39 -5.51 8.24
C SER A 273 9.36 -4.36 8.55
N LEU A 274 10.30 -4.58 9.48
CA LEU A 274 11.36 -3.63 9.82
C LEU A 274 12.39 -3.51 8.68
N ILE A 275 12.67 -4.63 8.01
CA ILE A 275 13.49 -4.66 6.81
C ILE A 275 12.81 -3.87 5.68
N MET A 276 11.50 -4.04 5.46
CA MET A 276 10.77 -3.27 4.43
C MET A 276 10.84 -1.77 4.69
N LYS A 277 10.66 -1.34 5.95
CA LYS A 277 10.85 0.06 6.37
C LYS A 277 12.22 0.60 5.98
N ARG A 278 13.30 -0.12 6.33
CA ARG A 278 14.67 0.29 6.01
C ARG A 278 14.92 0.35 4.50
N LEU A 279 14.41 -0.62 3.74
CA LEU A 279 14.55 -0.65 2.28
C LEU A 279 13.76 0.50 1.61
N ALA A 280 12.61 0.88 2.14
CA ALA A 280 11.86 2.05 1.70
C ALA A 280 12.64 3.36 1.95
N GLU A 281 13.26 3.49 3.11
CA GLU A 281 14.13 4.62 3.45
C GLU A 281 15.36 4.68 2.51
N GLN A 282 15.96 3.52 2.20
CA GLN A 282 17.02 3.41 1.18
C GLN A 282 16.53 3.90 -0.19
N ALA A 283 15.37 3.43 -0.65
CA ALA A 283 14.78 3.83 -1.93
C ALA A 283 14.49 5.34 -1.97
N TRP A 284 13.98 5.89 -0.87
CA TRP A 284 13.69 7.32 -0.75
C TRP A 284 14.96 8.17 -0.82
N ALA A 285 16.04 7.75 -0.15
CA ALA A 285 17.33 8.44 -0.23
C ALA A 285 17.92 8.41 -1.64
N ALA A 286 17.77 7.29 -2.37
CA ALA A 286 18.22 7.15 -3.75
C ALA A 286 17.32 7.83 -4.80
N SER A 287 16.13 8.29 -4.38
CA SER A 287 15.16 8.97 -5.26
C SER A 287 15.39 10.48 -5.40
N ALA A 288 16.29 11.04 -4.59
CA ALA A 288 16.69 12.45 -4.62
C ALA A 288 17.48 12.82 -5.89
#